data_AF-A0AAY4C9L9-F1
#
_entry.id   AF-A0AAY4C9L9-F1
#
_cell.length_a   1.000
_cell.length_b   1.000
_cell.length_c   1.000
_cell.angle_alpha   90.00
_cell.angle_beta   90.00
_cell.angle_gamma   90.00
#
_symmetry.space_group_name_H-M   'P 1'
#
loop_
_entity.id
_entity.type
_entity.pdbx_description
1 polymer ?
#
loop_
_entity_poly.entity_id
_entity_poly.type
_entity_poly.pdbx_seq_one_letter_code
_entity_poly.pdbx_strand_id
1 'polypeptide(L)'
;MIHSVFCLCSFTKRATSVQSSPGFYTTFNTTNALDVATNEKATMQNLNDRLASYLERVHSLEKANEHLELKIHQYMESRVSVTTCDHSSYMAIISELQGKILDATRENRIIYLNIDNSKVAVEDFRVKYETELGMAMAVSVDIDGLRKVMDDLSFTCADLKTQADCLKDELMYLKRAHEEVSWFLNIGGEINVEVDAAPQEDLSEILAGVRKHYEMMANKSREELESWFQSQVEILNKDVSVSTETLQTSRSEITEVKRTLQGLQIELQSLQSMKDTLEGNLADVQNRYSVMLSGYQSQVLILEEQLVQLRSDLKCQSQEYQMLLDVKTRLEAEIEEYRRLMEGDISFQTRALALPCLFNPYFPLLVKCINLSTPYATVIPTLVIFVILLHHVWTSCYINLCL
;
A
#
# COMPACT_ATOMS: atom_id res chain seq x y z
N MET A 1 -28.81 37.38 -11.67
CA MET A 1 -28.33 37.96 -12.93
C MET A 1 -28.23 36.83 -13.96
N ILE A 2 -29.11 36.89 -14.96
CA ILE A 2 -28.98 36.45 -16.39
C ILE A 2 -28.31 35.07 -16.63
N HIS A 3 -28.92 34.01 -17.20
CA HIS A 3 -29.75 33.83 -18.42
C HIS A 3 -30.57 32.52 -18.25
N SER A 4 -31.90 32.47 -18.39
CA SER A 4 -32.71 32.53 -19.63
C SER A 4 -32.36 31.40 -20.63
N VAL A 5 -33.01 30.24 -20.52
CA VAL A 5 -34.20 29.79 -21.29
C VAL A 5 -33.91 29.55 -22.77
N PHE A 6 -33.78 28.27 -23.15
CA PHE A 6 -34.09 27.81 -24.50
C PHE A 6 -35.21 26.78 -24.41
N CYS A 7 -36.42 27.29 -24.66
CA CYS A 7 -37.65 26.54 -24.81
C CYS A 7 -37.73 26.10 -26.28
N LEU A 8 -37.60 24.81 -26.56
CA LEU A 8 -37.89 24.25 -27.88
C LEU A 8 -39.41 24.12 -28.00
N CYS A 9 -40.01 25.03 -28.76
CA CYS A 9 -41.42 25.04 -29.07
C CYS A 9 -41.75 23.91 -30.06
N SER A 10 -42.50 22.94 -29.57
CA SER A 10 -43.12 21.84 -30.29
C SER A 10 -44.08 22.35 -31.35
N PHE A 11 -43.82 22.02 -32.63
CA PHE A 11 -44.76 22.31 -33.72
C PHE A 11 -45.81 21.18 -33.81
N THR A 12 -46.88 21.32 -33.05
CA THR A 12 -48.09 20.48 -33.15
C THR A 12 -48.81 20.74 -34.48
N LYS A 13 -48.83 19.73 -35.36
CA LYS A 13 -49.76 19.66 -36.50
C LYS A 13 -51.18 19.44 -35.96
N ARG A 14 -52.10 20.39 -36.23
CA ARG A 14 -53.54 20.22 -36.05
C ARG A 14 -54.20 20.04 -37.42
N ALA A 15 -54.88 18.91 -37.59
CA ALA A 15 -55.72 18.61 -38.73
C ALA A 15 -57.19 19.01 -38.47
N THR A 16 -57.91 19.14 -39.59
CA THR A 16 -59.38 19.10 -39.80
C THR A 16 -60.26 20.27 -39.31
N SER A 17 -60.93 20.93 -40.25
CA SER A 17 -62.38 20.72 -40.42
C SER A 17 -62.85 21.15 -41.81
N VAL A 18 -63.65 20.28 -42.42
CA VAL A 18 -64.44 20.47 -43.63
C VAL A 18 -65.77 21.11 -43.20
N GLN A 19 -66.22 22.15 -43.89
CA GLN A 19 -67.61 22.59 -43.87
C GLN A 19 -68.09 22.93 -45.29
N SER A 20 -69.37 22.64 -45.47
CA SER A 20 -70.16 22.41 -46.67
C SER A 20 -70.69 23.65 -47.38
N SER A 21 -71.15 23.41 -48.61
CA SER A 21 -71.70 24.29 -49.67
C SER A 21 -72.82 25.28 -49.27
N PRO A 22 -73.19 26.22 -50.17
CA PRO A 22 -74.16 25.96 -51.24
C PRO A 22 -73.65 26.47 -52.61
N GLY A 23 -73.91 25.84 -53.77
CA GLY A 23 -75.20 25.36 -54.24
C GLY A 23 -75.92 26.48 -55.00
N PHE A 24 -75.43 26.88 -56.19
CA PHE A 24 -76.12 27.81 -57.08
C PHE A 24 -76.46 27.12 -58.40
N TYR A 25 -77.77 27.02 -58.66
CA TYR A 25 -78.35 26.46 -59.87
C TYR A 25 -78.46 27.57 -60.92
N THR A 26 -77.92 27.37 -62.11
CA THR A 26 -78.18 28.23 -63.27
C THR A 26 -78.83 27.43 -64.38
N THR A 27 -80.13 27.68 -64.56
CA THR A 27 -80.96 27.23 -65.67
C THR A 27 -80.43 27.82 -66.99
N PHE A 28 -80.04 26.95 -67.92
CA PHE A 28 -79.67 27.33 -69.28
C PHE A 28 -80.91 27.43 -70.18
N ASN A 29 -81.20 28.63 -70.67
CA ASN A 29 -82.14 28.85 -71.77
C ASN A 29 -81.38 28.83 -73.11
N THR A 30 -81.88 28.00 -74.02
CA THR A 30 -81.41 27.79 -75.39
C THR A 30 -81.86 28.93 -76.31
N THR A 31 -80.97 29.87 -76.63
CA THR A 31 -80.92 30.65 -77.89
C THR A 31 -79.60 31.42 -77.93
N ASN A 32 -78.79 31.23 -78.99
CA ASN A 32 -77.74 32.14 -79.55
C ASN A 32 -76.44 31.39 -79.96
N ALA A 33 -76.50 30.60 -81.02
CA ALA A 33 -75.38 29.82 -81.57
C ALA A 33 -74.40 30.62 -82.47
N LEU A 34 -74.28 31.95 -82.29
CA LEU A 34 -73.43 32.82 -83.11
C LEU A 34 -72.44 33.69 -82.30
N ASP A 35 -72.39 33.54 -80.97
CA ASP A 35 -71.50 34.31 -80.07
C ASP A 35 -70.50 33.41 -79.29
N VAL A 36 -70.39 32.13 -79.67
CA VAL A 36 -69.56 31.12 -78.96
C VAL A 36 -68.11 31.09 -79.47
N ALA A 37 -67.87 31.35 -80.76
CA ALA A 37 -66.54 31.27 -81.37
C ALA A 37 -65.58 32.41 -80.94
N THR A 38 -66.12 33.58 -80.60
CA THR A 38 -65.37 34.73 -80.06
C THR A 38 -65.00 34.53 -78.60
N ASN A 39 -65.89 33.90 -77.82
CA ASN A 39 -65.68 33.59 -76.41
C ASN A 39 -64.63 32.46 -76.21
N GLU A 40 -64.69 31.39 -77.01
CA GLU A 40 -63.70 30.30 -76.95
C GLU A 40 -62.28 30.81 -77.26
N LYS A 41 -62.12 31.69 -78.26
CA LYS A 41 -60.82 32.29 -78.59
C LYS A 41 -60.29 33.20 -77.48
N ALA A 42 -61.16 33.97 -76.83
CA ALA A 42 -60.78 34.80 -75.68
C ALA A 42 -60.39 33.96 -74.45
N THR A 43 -61.08 32.83 -74.21
CA THR A 43 -60.70 31.89 -73.14
C THR A 43 -59.36 31.21 -73.41
N MET A 44 -59.09 30.81 -74.66
CA MET A 44 -57.78 30.26 -75.06
C MET A 44 -56.66 31.29 -74.95
N GLN A 45 -56.93 32.56 -75.27
CA GLN A 45 -55.96 33.63 -75.08
C GLN A 45 -55.65 33.84 -73.59
N ASN A 46 -56.66 33.87 -72.72
CA ASN A 46 -56.46 33.99 -71.28
C ASN A 46 -55.67 32.83 -70.68
N LEU A 47 -55.92 31.61 -71.16
CA LEU A 47 -55.16 30.42 -70.77
C LEU A 47 -53.70 30.49 -71.24
N ASN A 48 -53.46 30.96 -72.47
CA ASN A 48 -52.12 31.17 -73.00
C ASN A 48 -51.37 32.27 -72.26
N ASP A 49 -52.03 33.38 -71.91
CA ASP A 49 -51.43 34.46 -71.13
C ASP A 49 -51.09 33.98 -69.70
N ARG A 50 -51.95 33.14 -69.10
CA ARG A 50 -51.63 32.47 -67.83
C ARG A 50 -50.45 31.51 -67.98
N LEU A 51 -50.41 30.69 -69.02
CA LEU A 51 -49.29 29.79 -69.32
C LEU A 51 -47.97 30.55 -69.50
N ALA A 52 -47.99 31.67 -70.23
CA ALA A 52 -46.83 32.54 -70.39
C ALA A 52 -46.36 33.09 -69.03
N SER A 53 -47.29 33.55 -68.17
CA SER A 53 -46.96 34.00 -66.81
C SER A 53 -46.42 32.88 -65.91
N TYR A 54 -46.90 31.64 -66.08
CA TYR A 54 -46.38 30.47 -65.38
C TYR A 54 -44.97 30.11 -65.86
N LEU A 55 -44.71 30.12 -67.17
CA LEU A 55 -43.39 29.86 -67.73
C LEU A 55 -42.37 30.92 -67.30
N GLU A 56 -42.75 32.20 -67.30
CA GLU A 56 -41.90 33.27 -66.79
C GLU A 56 -41.60 33.11 -65.29
N ARG A 57 -42.60 32.68 -64.51
CA ARG A 57 -42.41 32.37 -63.09
C ARG A 57 -41.49 31.15 -62.89
N VAL A 58 -41.62 30.09 -63.69
CA VAL A 58 -40.74 28.92 -63.65
C VAL A 58 -39.30 29.33 -63.96
N HIS A 59 -39.05 30.10 -65.02
CA HIS A 59 -37.70 30.57 -65.35
C HIS A 59 -37.08 31.47 -64.27
N SER A 60 -37.87 32.34 -63.65
CA SER A 60 -37.37 33.15 -62.53
C SER A 60 -37.02 32.30 -61.30
N LEU A 61 -37.79 31.23 -61.04
CA LEU A 61 -37.52 30.29 -59.95
C LEU A 61 -36.31 29.39 -60.26
N GLU A 62 -36.15 28.93 -61.49
CA GLU A 62 -34.97 28.16 -61.94
C GLU A 62 -33.70 28.99 -61.76
N LYS A 63 -33.70 30.25 -62.19
CA LYS A 63 -32.56 31.17 -62.02
C LYS A 63 -32.27 31.48 -60.55
N ALA A 64 -33.31 31.62 -59.74
CA ALA A 64 -33.14 31.80 -58.29
C ALA A 64 -32.57 30.53 -57.63
N ASN A 65 -32.98 29.34 -58.09
CA ASN A 65 -32.52 28.07 -57.57
C ASN A 65 -31.04 27.82 -57.93
N GLU A 66 -30.66 28.07 -59.19
CA GLU A 66 -29.25 28.01 -59.63
C GLU A 66 -28.35 28.96 -58.80
N HIS A 67 -28.83 30.18 -58.53
CA HIS A 67 -28.10 31.13 -57.69
C HIS A 67 -27.97 30.66 -56.23
N LEU A 68 -28.99 29.99 -55.70
CA LEU A 68 -28.94 29.41 -54.34
C LEU A 68 -27.99 28.21 -54.30
N GLU A 69 -28.00 27.35 -55.31
CA GLU A 69 -27.07 26.22 -55.44
C GLU A 69 -25.61 26.68 -55.46
N LEU A 70 -25.30 27.73 -56.24
CA LEU A 70 -23.96 28.33 -56.27
C LEU A 70 -23.53 28.88 -54.90
N LYS A 71 -24.45 29.55 -54.18
CA LYS A 71 -24.18 30.04 -52.82
C LYS A 71 -23.95 28.90 -51.82
N ILE A 72 -24.71 27.81 -51.93
CA ILE A 72 -24.52 26.63 -51.07
C ILE A 72 -23.15 26.01 -51.34
N HIS A 73 -22.76 25.84 -52.61
CA HIS A 73 -21.44 25.32 -52.97
C HIS A 73 -20.30 26.19 -52.42
N GLN A 74 -20.38 27.51 -52.61
CA GLN A 74 -19.37 28.45 -52.11
C GLN A 74 -19.30 28.46 -50.57
N TYR A 75 -20.44 28.34 -49.89
CA TYR A 75 -20.50 28.22 -48.44
C TYR A 75 -19.87 26.90 -47.94
N MET A 76 -20.08 25.79 -48.65
CA MET A 76 -19.44 24.52 -48.31
C MET A 76 -17.93 24.57 -48.50
N GLU A 77 -17.44 25.14 -49.61
CA GLU A 77 -16.01 25.24 -49.91
C GLU A 77 -15.25 26.15 -48.92
N SER A 78 -15.85 27.28 -48.54
CA SER A 78 -15.31 28.15 -47.50
C SER A 78 -15.32 27.51 -46.10
N ARG A 79 -16.28 26.62 -45.79
CA ARG A 79 -16.25 25.86 -44.53
C ARG A 79 -15.22 24.73 -44.54
N VAL A 80 -15.06 24.02 -45.64
CA VAL A 80 -14.10 22.91 -45.75
C VAL A 80 -12.65 23.38 -45.58
N SER A 81 -12.30 24.52 -46.20
CA SER A 81 -10.96 25.13 -46.06
C SER A 81 -10.65 25.66 -44.65
N VAL A 82 -11.66 26.07 -43.88
CA VAL A 82 -11.50 26.50 -42.48
C VAL A 82 -11.41 25.31 -41.51
N THR A 83 -11.92 24.14 -41.90
CA THR A 83 -11.94 22.94 -41.01
C THR A 83 -10.62 22.15 -41.07
N THR A 84 -9.76 22.39 -42.05
CA THR A 84 -8.40 21.84 -42.11
C THR A 84 -7.42 22.69 -41.29
N CYS A 85 -7.73 22.95 -40.02
CA CYS A 85 -6.71 23.48 -39.11
C CYS A 85 -5.64 22.40 -38.90
N ASP A 86 -4.38 22.71 -39.21
CA ASP A 86 -3.26 21.79 -39.08
C ASP A 86 -2.96 21.45 -37.62
N HIS A 87 -3.62 20.42 -37.09
CA HIS A 87 -3.41 19.91 -35.72
C HIS A 87 -2.08 19.15 -35.55
N SER A 88 -1.31 18.99 -36.63
CA SER A 88 -0.05 18.24 -36.66
C SER A 88 0.99 18.77 -35.65
N SER A 89 1.11 20.09 -35.52
CA SER A 89 2.05 20.72 -34.56
C SER A 89 1.71 20.40 -33.10
N TYR A 90 0.42 20.44 -32.75
CA TYR A 90 -0.05 20.07 -31.41
C TYR A 90 0.18 18.58 -31.12
N MET A 91 -0.05 17.70 -32.11
CA MET A 91 0.19 16.27 -31.95
C MET A 91 1.68 15.95 -31.75
N ALA A 92 2.58 16.66 -32.44
CA ALA A 92 4.02 16.52 -32.23
C ALA A 92 4.44 16.91 -30.79
N ILE A 93 3.93 18.05 -30.28
CA ILE A 93 4.19 18.49 -28.90
C ILE A 93 3.63 17.49 -27.89
N ILE A 94 2.41 16.98 -28.11
CA ILE A 94 1.79 15.96 -27.24
C ILE A 94 2.66 14.69 -27.21
N SER A 95 3.14 14.23 -28.36
CA SER A 95 4.02 13.05 -28.44
C SER A 95 5.34 13.28 -27.71
N GLU A 96 5.93 14.48 -27.82
CA GLU A 96 7.15 14.84 -27.10
C GLU A 96 6.93 14.86 -25.58
N LEU A 97 5.82 15.45 -25.12
CA LEU A 97 5.44 15.48 -23.70
C LEU A 97 5.18 14.08 -23.16
N GLN A 98 4.51 13.21 -23.94
CA GLN A 98 4.32 11.81 -23.58
C GLN A 98 5.67 11.08 -23.45
N GLY A 99 6.61 11.32 -24.36
CA GLY A 99 7.98 10.80 -24.28
C GLY A 99 8.68 11.22 -22.98
N LYS A 100 8.67 12.53 -22.66
CA LYS A 100 9.25 13.07 -21.42
C LYS A 100 8.64 12.46 -20.16
N ILE A 101 7.32 12.24 -20.15
CA ILE A 101 6.64 11.60 -19.02
C ILE A 101 7.11 10.14 -18.87
N LEU A 102 7.24 9.40 -19.96
CA LEU A 102 7.71 8.02 -19.93
C LEU A 102 9.17 7.91 -19.45
N ASP A 103 10.03 8.80 -19.94
CA ASP A 103 11.44 8.86 -19.50
C ASP A 103 11.54 9.22 -18.02
N ALA A 104 10.84 10.26 -17.56
CA ALA A 104 10.79 10.61 -16.15
C ALA A 104 10.23 9.47 -15.27
N THR A 105 9.22 8.74 -15.76
CA THR A 105 8.67 7.58 -15.06
C THR A 105 9.69 6.45 -14.97
N ARG A 106 10.48 6.23 -16.03
CA ARG A 106 11.56 5.24 -16.05
C ARG A 106 12.68 5.63 -15.08
N GLU A 107 13.12 6.87 -15.11
CA GLU A 107 14.14 7.40 -14.19
C GLU A 107 13.69 7.28 -12.73
N ASN A 108 12.44 7.66 -12.43
CA ASN A 108 11.87 7.48 -11.10
C ASN A 108 11.92 6.03 -10.64
N ARG A 109 11.57 5.06 -11.49
CA ARG A 109 11.67 3.63 -11.14
C ARG A 109 13.11 3.20 -10.84
N ILE A 110 14.08 3.68 -11.60
CA ILE A 110 15.50 3.39 -11.36
C ILE A 110 15.95 3.97 -10.02
N ILE A 111 15.53 5.21 -9.70
CA ILE A 111 15.83 5.84 -8.40
C ILE A 111 15.22 5.02 -7.26
N TYR A 112 13.95 4.60 -7.36
CA TYR A 112 13.33 3.74 -6.34
C TYR A 112 14.10 2.43 -6.13
N LEU A 113 14.49 1.76 -7.21
CA LEU A 113 15.28 0.53 -7.12
C LEU A 113 16.64 0.78 -6.45
N ASN A 114 17.31 1.90 -6.78
CA ASN A 114 18.57 2.26 -6.13
C ASN A 114 18.39 2.59 -4.65
N ILE A 115 17.28 3.23 -4.27
CA ILE A 115 16.94 3.48 -2.86
C ILE A 115 16.76 2.15 -2.13
N ASP A 116 16.00 1.22 -2.69
CA ASP A 116 15.73 -0.08 -2.06
C ASP A 116 17.00 -0.93 -1.97
N ASN A 117 17.83 -0.95 -3.02
CA ASN A 117 19.15 -1.58 -2.97
C ASN A 117 20.03 -0.95 -1.88
N SER A 118 20.08 0.38 -1.78
CA SER A 118 20.85 1.08 -0.74
C SER A 118 20.35 0.73 0.66
N LYS A 119 19.03 0.61 0.86
CA LYS A 119 18.45 0.20 2.14
C LYS A 119 18.83 -1.23 2.52
N VAL A 120 18.72 -2.17 1.58
CA VAL A 120 19.12 -3.57 1.82
C VAL A 120 20.61 -3.64 2.16
N ALA A 121 21.48 -2.90 1.46
CA ALA A 121 22.90 -2.85 1.76
C ALA A 121 23.19 -2.28 3.18
N VAL A 122 22.45 -1.26 3.60
CA VAL A 122 22.56 -0.72 4.97
C VAL A 122 22.16 -1.76 6.01
N GLU A 123 21.06 -2.49 5.81
CA GLU A 123 20.65 -3.56 6.72
C GLU A 123 21.67 -4.70 6.76
N ASP A 124 22.24 -5.10 5.62
CA ASP A 124 23.32 -6.09 5.56
C ASP A 124 24.55 -5.65 6.38
N PHE A 125 24.94 -4.39 6.28
CA PHE A 125 26.04 -3.84 7.09
C PHE A 125 25.69 -3.73 8.56
N ARG A 126 24.43 -3.40 8.91
CA ARG A 126 23.97 -3.36 10.30
C ARG A 126 24.06 -4.73 10.95
N VAL A 127 23.55 -5.76 10.28
CA VAL A 127 23.61 -7.14 10.79
C VAL A 127 25.06 -7.60 10.94
N LYS A 128 25.93 -7.34 9.95
CA LYS A 128 27.37 -7.65 10.05
C LYS A 128 28.03 -6.94 11.23
N TYR A 129 27.73 -5.66 11.44
CA TYR A 129 28.25 -4.90 12.57
C TYR A 129 27.79 -5.49 13.91
N GLU A 130 26.50 -5.81 14.06
CA GLU A 130 25.96 -6.43 15.26
C GLU A 130 26.61 -7.79 15.55
N THR A 131 26.85 -8.61 14.52
CA THR A 131 27.55 -9.89 14.67
C THR A 131 29.00 -9.73 15.09
N GLU A 132 29.75 -8.83 14.46
CA GLU A 132 31.16 -8.56 14.79
C GLU A 132 31.29 -7.95 16.18
N LEU A 133 30.38 -7.04 16.56
CA LEU A 133 30.32 -6.48 17.91
C LEU A 133 30.06 -7.56 18.95
N GLY A 134 29.13 -8.48 18.68
CA GLY A 134 28.87 -9.63 19.53
C GLY A 134 30.10 -10.53 19.71
N MET A 135 30.82 -10.83 18.61
CA MET A 135 32.07 -11.60 18.67
C MET A 135 33.16 -10.86 19.45
N ALA A 136 33.32 -9.55 19.22
CA ALA A 136 34.30 -8.74 19.93
C ALA A 136 34.02 -8.68 21.46
N MET A 137 32.75 -8.55 21.85
CA MET A 137 32.34 -8.61 23.25
C MET A 137 32.63 -9.98 23.86
N ALA A 138 32.32 -11.08 23.15
CA ALA A 138 32.63 -12.42 23.62
C ALA A 138 34.13 -12.62 23.85
N VAL A 139 34.97 -12.20 22.89
CA VAL A 139 36.43 -12.25 23.03
C VAL A 139 36.91 -11.37 24.18
N SER A 140 36.32 -10.19 24.39
CA SER A 140 36.66 -9.33 25.54
C SER A 140 36.37 -10.03 26.87
N VAL A 141 35.22 -10.70 26.98
CA VAL A 141 34.86 -11.48 28.18
C VAL A 141 35.84 -12.63 28.39
N ASP A 142 36.23 -13.34 27.33
CA ASP A 142 37.21 -14.42 27.41
C ASP A 142 38.60 -13.90 27.85
N ILE A 143 39.05 -12.75 27.33
CA ILE A 143 40.32 -12.12 27.75
C ILE A 143 40.28 -11.75 29.23
N ASP A 144 39.19 -11.17 29.72
CA ASP A 144 39.06 -10.83 31.13
C ASP A 144 38.96 -12.09 32.01
N GLY A 145 38.35 -13.17 31.51
CA GLY A 145 38.38 -14.48 32.15
C GLY A 145 39.80 -15.06 32.26
N LEU A 146 40.57 -15.02 31.17
CA LEU A 146 41.97 -15.48 31.15
C LEU A 146 42.86 -14.65 32.08
N ARG A 147 42.63 -13.33 32.19
CA ARG A 147 43.34 -12.48 33.15
C ARG A 147 43.08 -12.91 34.60
N LYS A 148 41.83 -13.19 34.96
CA LYS A 148 41.49 -13.72 36.30
C LYS A 148 42.20 -15.04 36.59
N VAL A 149 42.18 -15.97 35.63
CA VAL A 149 42.90 -17.25 35.77
C VAL A 149 44.40 -17.03 35.96
N MET A 150 45.00 -16.09 35.23
CA MET A 150 46.41 -15.73 35.39
C MET A 150 46.70 -15.12 36.78
N ASP A 151 45.81 -14.27 37.30
CA ASP A 151 45.94 -13.68 38.63
C ASP A 151 45.83 -14.77 39.72
N ASP A 152 44.87 -15.69 39.60
CA ASP A 152 44.70 -16.83 40.50
C ASP A 152 45.92 -17.77 40.49
N LEU A 153 46.47 -18.05 39.30
CA LEU A 153 47.70 -18.82 39.14
C LEU A 153 48.91 -18.09 39.74
N SER A 154 48.97 -16.77 39.60
CA SER A 154 50.04 -15.95 40.18
C SER A 154 49.97 -15.95 41.70
N PHE A 155 48.76 -15.85 42.27
CA PHE A 155 48.52 -15.95 43.70
C PHE A 155 48.92 -17.32 44.25
N THR A 156 48.48 -18.40 43.61
CA THR A 156 48.86 -19.77 44.03
C THR A 156 50.36 -20.05 43.87
N CYS A 157 51.00 -19.54 42.83
CA CYS A 157 52.47 -19.60 42.71
C CYS A 157 53.18 -18.86 43.84
N ALA A 158 52.70 -17.67 44.21
CA ALA A 158 53.25 -16.88 45.31
C ALA A 158 53.07 -17.59 46.66
N ASP A 159 51.90 -18.18 46.92
CA ASP A 159 51.62 -18.96 48.13
C ASP A 159 52.48 -20.23 48.21
N LEU A 160 52.63 -20.97 47.12
CA LEU A 160 53.55 -22.11 47.09
C LEU A 160 55.01 -21.68 47.28
N LYS A 161 55.39 -20.50 46.79
CA LYS A 161 56.74 -19.94 46.97
C LYS A 161 57.00 -19.59 48.43
N THR A 162 56.06 -18.95 49.12
CA THR A 162 56.20 -18.62 50.55
C THR A 162 56.26 -19.89 51.38
N GLN A 163 55.40 -20.88 51.13
CA GLN A 163 55.47 -22.18 51.80
C GLN A 163 56.83 -22.87 51.60
N ALA A 164 57.36 -22.85 50.36
CA ALA A 164 58.67 -23.42 50.07
C ALA A 164 59.82 -22.69 50.77
N ASP A 165 59.72 -21.36 50.94
CA ASP A 165 60.74 -20.57 51.65
C ASP A 165 60.63 -20.77 53.18
N CYS A 166 59.42 -20.87 53.75
CA CYS A 166 59.22 -21.25 55.15
C CYS A 166 59.83 -22.62 55.48
N LEU A 167 59.60 -23.63 54.63
CA LEU A 167 60.18 -24.97 54.81
C LEU A 167 61.71 -24.96 54.72
N LYS A 168 62.30 -24.11 53.87
CA LYS A 168 63.76 -23.94 53.81
C LYS A 168 64.30 -23.29 55.08
N ASP A 169 63.62 -22.29 55.62
CA ASP A 169 64.01 -21.62 56.86
C ASP A 169 63.94 -22.59 58.05
N GLU A 170 62.90 -23.43 58.13
CA GLU A 170 62.80 -24.53 59.11
C GLU A 170 63.96 -25.53 58.97
N LEU A 171 64.30 -25.92 57.74
CA LEU A 171 65.42 -26.83 57.48
C LEU A 171 66.76 -26.21 57.91
N MET A 172 66.99 -24.92 57.59
CA MET A 172 68.18 -24.19 58.05
C MET A 172 68.24 -24.06 59.56
N TYR A 173 67.10 -23.80 60.21
CA TYR A 173 67.00 -23.74 61.67
C TYR A 173 67.37 -25.09 62.31
N LEU A 174 66.77 -26.18 61.85
CA LEU A 174 67.08 -27.54 62.33
C LEU A 174 68.54 -27.91 62.11
N LYS A 175 69.13 -27.52 60.97
CA LYS A 175 70.54 -27.76 60.67
C LYS A 175 71.46 -27.00 61.62
N ARG A 176 71.18 -25.71 61.89
CA ARG A 176 71.95 -24.91 62.86
C ARG A 176 71.83 -25.50 64.27
N ALA A 177 70.62 -25.87 64.69
CA ALA A 177 70.40 -26.52 65.97
C ALA A 177 71.19 -27.84 66.09
N HIS A 178 71.23 -28.65 65.03
CA HIS A 178 72.05 -29.87 64.99
C HIS A 178 73.55 -29.55 65.07
N GLU A 179 74.04 -28.55 64.35
CA GLU A 179 75.45 -28.11 64.41
C GLU A 179 75.83 -27.61 65.81
N GLU A 180 74.97 -26.82 66.45
CA GLU A 180 75.15 -26.37 67.83
C GLU A 180 75.16 -27.54 68.82
N VAL A 181 74.18 -28.45 68.74
CA VAL A 181 74.13 -29.65 69.59
C VAL A 181 75.34 -30.55 69.36
N SER A 182 75.78 -30.73 68.11
CA SER A 182 76.98 -31.49 67.77
C SER A 182 78.24 -30.82 68.30
N TRP A 183 78.32 -29.48 68.29
CA TRP A 183 79.40 -28.72 68.90
C TRP A 183 79.42 -28.87 70.42
N PHE A 184 78.27 -28.76 71.07
CA PHE A 184 78.12 -29.00 72.52
C PHE A 184 78.47 -30.45 72.91
N LEU A 185 78.08 -31.44 72.10
CA LEU A 185 78.46 -32.85 72.32
C LEU A 185 79.95 -33.11 72.09
N ASN A 186 80.61 -32.40 71.17
CA ASN A 186 82.06 -32.49 70.97
C ASN A 186 82.88 -31.77 72.06
N ILE A 187 82.28 -30.83 72.80
CA ILE A 187 82.88 -30.16 73.96
C ILE A 187 82.45 -30.78 75.30
N GLY A 188 81.44 -31.65 75.29
CA GLY A 188 80.89 -32.34 76.46
C GLY A 188 81.73 -33.53 76.94
N GLY A 189 83.02 -33.30 77.19
CA GLY A 189 83.86 -34.15 78.03
C GLY A 189 83.87 -33.61 79.46
N GLU A 190 83.07 -34.23 80.32
CA GLU A 190 83.14 -34.22 81.80
C GLU A 190 83.22 -32.86 82.50
N ILE A 191 82.05 -32.20 82.67
CA ILE A 191 81.88 -31.14 83.66
C ILE A 191 81.40 -31.79 84.97
N ASN A 192 82.36 -32.17 85.80
CA ASN A 192 82.15 -32.41 87.22
C ASN A 192 81.69 -31.09 87.86
N VAL A 193 80.52 -31.10 88.47
CA VAL A 193 79.92 -29.96 89.18
C VAL A 193 80.60 -29.87 90.55
N GLU A 194 81.61 -29.02 90.67
CA GLU A 194 82.10 -28.56 91.97
C GLU A 194 81.27 -27.32 92.38
N VAL A 195 80.30 -27.56 93.26
CA VAL A 195 79.56 -26.53 93.97
C VAL A 195 80.51 -25.90 94.99
N ASP A 196 81.20 -24.83 94.60
CA ASP A 196 81.88 -23.96 95.54
C ASP A 196 80.82 -23.10 96.25
N ALA A 197 80.69 -23.31 97.56
CA ALA A 197 79.74 -22.59 98.39
C ALA A 197 80.27 -21.17 98.61
N ALA A 198 79.79 -20.25 97.78
CA ALA A 198 80.08 -18.83 97.92
C ALA A 198 79.62 -18.29 99.30
N PRO A 199 80.29 -17.26 99.83
CA PRO A 199 80.12 -16.78 101.20
C PRO A 199 78.73 -16.18 101.40
N GLN A 200 78.10 -16.52 102.53
CA GLN A 200 76.85 -15.98 103.08
C GLN A 200 76.38 -14.66 102.44
N GLU A 201 75.62 -14.78 101.34
CA GLU A 201 74.96 -13.65 100.69
C GLU A 201 73.82 -13.16 101.58
N ASP A 202 73.64 -11.84 101.64
CA ASP A 202 72.62 -11.20 102.47
C ASP A 202 71.22 -11.66 102.03
N LEU A 203 70.57 -12.48 102.85
CA LEU A 203 69.25 -13.04 102.58
C LEU A 203 68.21 -11.94 102.28
N SER A 204 68.44 -10.72 102.79
CA SER A 204 67.62 -9.54 102.51
C SER A 204 67.70 -9.11 101.04
N GLU A 205 68.89 -9.15 100.44
CA GLU A 205 69.14 -8.78 99.05
C GLU A 205 68.58 -9.85 98.09
N ILE A 206 68.73 -11.13 98.41
CA ILE A 206 68.15 -12.24 97.64
C ILE A 206 66.61 -12.19 97.71
N LEU A 207 66.02 -12.01 98.89
CA LEU A 207 64.56 -11.88 99.03
C LEU A 207 64.01 -10.63 98.32
N ALA A 208 64.75 -9.52 98.33
CA ALA A 208 64.41 -8.32 97.58
C ALA A 208 64.53 -8.56 96.06
N GLY A 209 65.55 -9.29 95.61
CA GLY A 209 65.73 -9.71 94.21
C GLY A 209 64.61 -10.63 93.72
N VAL A 210 64.21 -11.61 94.53
CA VAL A 210 63.08 -12.50 94.25
C VAL A 210 61.77 -11.70 94.18
N ARG A 211 61.52 -10.78 95.12
CA ARG A 211 60.34 -9.90 95.06
C ARG A 211 60.34 -9.04 93.79
N LYS A 212 61.47 -8.42 93.46
CA LYS A 212 61.64 -7.61 92.24
C LYS A 212 61.44 -8.43 90.97
N HIS A 213 61.87 -9.69 90.96
CA HIS A 213 61.66 -10.62 89.84
C HIS A 213 60.17 -10.96 89.66
N TYR A 214 59.46 -11.26 90.76
CA TYR A 214 58.01 -11.51 90.70
C TYR A 214 57.22 -10.25 90.34
N GLU A 215 57.58 -9.07 90.85
CA GLU A 215 56.97 -7.80 90.46
C GLU A 215 57.21 -7.50 88.97
N MET A 216 58.40 -7.78 88.45
CA MET A 216 58.71 -7.64 87.03
C MET A 216 57.91 -8.63 86.19
N MET A 217 57.81 -9.91 86.58
CA MET A 217 57.01 -10.91 85.87
C MET A 217 55.51 -10.57 85.90
N ALA A 218 54.98 -10.12 87.03
CA ALA A 218 53.58 -9.72 87.14
C ALA A 218 53.27 -8.49 86.28
N ASN A 219 54.17 -7.49 86.27
CA ASN A 219 54.04 -6.33 85.40
C ASN A 219 54.15 -6.70 83.91
N LYS A 220 55.11 -7.54 83.54
CA LYS A 220 55.28 -8.03 82.17
C LYS A 220 54.05 -8.81 81.70
N SER A 221 53.52 -9.71 82.54
CA SER A 221 52.30 -10.46 82.24
C SER A 221 51.07 -9.54 82.09
N ARG A 222 50.96 -8.48 82.91
CA ARG A 222 49.90 -7.47 82.79
C ARG A 222 50.01 -6.69 81.47
N GLU A 223 51.21 -6.29 81.08
CA GLU A 223 51.47 -5.58 79.81
C GLU A 223 51.22 -6.47 78.59
N GLU A 224 51.62 -7.74 78.64
CA GLU A 224 51.35 -8.74 77.60
C GLU A 224 49.82 -8.99 77.46
N LEU A 225 49.09 -9.09 78.57
CA LEU A 225 47.63 -9.25 78.56
C LEU A 225 46.93 -8.01 77.98
N GLU A 226 47.35 -6.81 78.40
CA GLU A 226 46.79 -5.55 77.91
C GLU A 226 47.06 -5.36 76.41
N SER A 227 48.29 -5.63 75.95
CA SER A 227 48.64 -5.54 74.52
C SER A 227 47.87 -6.58 73.69
N TRP A 228 47.67 -7.79 74.21
CA TRP A 228 46.83 -8.81 73.57
C TRP A 228 45.35 -8.37 73.49
N PHE A 229 44.79 -7.83 74.58
CA PHE A 229 43.42 -7.31 74.56
C PHE A 229 43.27 -6.15 73.58
N GLN A 230 44.22 -5.21 73.57
CA GLN A 230 44.21 -4.10 72.62
C GLN A 230 44.28 -4.61 71.17
N SER A 231 45.11 -5.62 70.88
CA SER A 231 45.17 -6.19 69.54
C SER A 231 43.85 -6.87 69.14
N GLN A 232 43.19 -7.59 70.05
CA GLN A 232 41.89 -8.22 69.79
C GLN A 232 40.79 -7.18 69.56
N VAL A 233 40.77 -6.10 70.35
CA VAL A 233 39.83 -4.99 70.15
C VAL A 233 40.08 -4.30 68.81
N GLU A 234 41.33 -4.12 68.41
CA GLU A 234 41.67 -3.52 67.11
C GLU A 234 41.22 -4.41 65.93
N ILE A 235 41.43 -5.73 66.02
CA ILE A 235 40.95 -6.68 65.02
C ILE A 235 39.42 -6.62 64.92
N LEU A 236 38.72 -6.70 66.06
CA LEU A 236 37.26 -6.63 66.09
C LEU A 236 36.74 -5.31 65.51
N ASN A 237 37.41 -4.19 65.80
CA ASN A 237 37.02 -2.89 65.27
C ASN A 237 37.24 -2.81 63.75
N LYS A 238 38.32 -3.40 63.22
CA LYS A 238 38.54 -3.54 61.78
C LYS A 238 37.46 -4.39 61.13
N ASP A 239 37.13 -5.54 61.71
CA ASP A 239 36.08 -6.43 61.19
C ASP A 239 34.70 -5.76 61.20
N VAL A 240 34.37 -5.01 62.26
CA VAL A 240 33.14 -4.22 62.33
C VAL A 240 33.14 -3.14 61.24
N SER A 241 34.26 -2.41 61.04
CA SER A 241 34.37 -1.40 59.99
C SER A 241 34.11 -2.00 58.60
N VAL A 242 34.80 -3.10 58.27
CA VAL A 242 34.64 -3.80 56.98
C VAL A 242 33.20 -4.33 56.81
N SER A 243 32.62 -4.90 57.86
CA SER A 243 31.23 -5.36 57.83
C SER A 243 30.24 -4.21 57.62
N THR A 244 30.47 -3.05 58.25
CA THR A 244 29.62 -1.87 58.05
C THR A 244 29.75 -1.28 56.64
N GLU A 245 30.96 -1.22 56.08
CA GLU A 245 31.20 -0.77 54.72
C GLU A 245 30.53 -1.69 53.69
N THR A 246 30.72 -3.00 53.82
CA THR A 246 30.09 -4.00 52.92
C THR A 246 28.56 -3.98 53.00
N LEU A 247 27.98 -3.75 54.18
CA LEU A 247 26.54 -3.55 54.32
C LEU A 247 26.07 -2.25 53.67
N GLN A 248 26.84 -1.16 53.78
CA GLN A 248 26.52 0.11 53.13
C GLN A 248 26.58 0.01 51.61
N THR A 249 27.63 -0.62 51.05
CA THR A 249 27.76 -0.82 49.59
C THR A 249 26.63 -1.68 49.05
N SER A 250 26.36 -2.83 49.68
CA SER A 250 25.25 -3.71 49.31
C SER A 250 23.90 -2.97 49.37
N ARG A 251 23.69 -2.13 50.38
CA ARG A 251 22.49 -1.30 50.48
C ARG A 251 22.39 -0.28 49.34
N SER A 252 23.50 0.39 48.97
CA SER A 252 23.49 1.31 47.83
C SER A 252 23.18 0.60 46.52
N GLU A 253 23.81 -0.55 46.25
CA GLU A 253 23.56 -1.36 45.05
C GLU A 253 22.10 -1.79 44.96
N ILE A 254 21.50 -2.27 46.05
CA ILE A 254 20.07 -2.62 46.10
C ILE A 254 19.20 -1.40 45.76
N THR A 255 19.53 -0.21 46.27
CA THR A 255 18.75 1.00 45.95
C THR A 255 18.91 1.44 44.49
N GLU A 256 20.09 1.25 43.90
CA GLU A 256 20.34 1.55 42.50
C GLU A 256 19.57 0.59 41.58
N VAL A 257 19.66 -0.72 41.82
CA VAL A 257 18.90 -1.73 41.10
C VAL A 257 17.39 -1.49 41.21
N LYS A 258 16.89 -1.07 42.38
CA LYS A 258 15.46 -0.70 42.53
C LYS A 258 15.09 0.53 41.70
N ARG A 259 15.96 1.54 41.61
CA ARG A 259 15.71 2.73 40.78
C ARG A 259 15.71 2.38 39.30
N THR A 260 16.66 1.56 38.84
CA THR A 260 16.71 1.14 37.44
C THR A 260 15.50 0.27 37.07
N LEU A 261 15.09 -0.65 37.94
CA LEU A 261 13.88 -1.44 37.75
C LEU A 261 12.63 -0.56 37.63
N GLN A 262 12.48 0.42 38.51
CA GLN A 262 11.36 1.37 38.44
C GLN A 262 11.38 2.19 37.15
N GLY A 263 12.56 2.65 36.72
CA GLY A 263 12.74 3.35 35.44
C GLY A 263 12.29 2.50 34.25
N LEU A 264 12.80 1.26 34.17
CA LEU A 264 12.42 0.30 33.12
C LEU A 264 10.93 -0.04 33.14
N GLN A 265 10.31 -0.12 34.31
CA GLN A 265 8.89 -0.39 34.41
C GLN A 265 8.02 0.77 33.92
N ILE A 266 8.44 2.02 34.15
CA ILE A 266 7.79 3.21 33.60
C ILE A 266 7.96 3.25 32.08
N GLU A 267 9.16 2.96 31.58
CA GLU A 267 9.42 2.87 30.13
C GLU A 267 8.51 1.81 29.49
N LEU A 268 8.43 0.62 30.08
CA LEU A 268 7.56 -0.46 29.60
C LEU A 268 6.08 -0.02 29.58
N GLN A 269 5.60 0.62 30.64
CA GLN A 269 4.22 1.13 30.69
C GLN A 269 3.97 2.22 29.64
N SER A 270 4.93 3.10 29.40
CA SER A 270 4.80 4.13 28.37
C SER A 270 4.78 3.53 26.96
N LEU A 271 5.64 2.55 26.67
CA LEU A 271 5.64 1.82 25.41
C LEU A 271 4.34 1.04 25.18
N GLN A 272 3.79 0.42 26.23
CA GLN A 272 2.46 -0.22 26.15
C GLN A 272 1.37 0.79 25.80
N SER A 273 1.33 1.95 26.46
CA SER A 273 0.35 2.99 26.14
C SER A 273 0.48 3.53 24.71
N MET A 274 1.71 3.66 24.21
CA MET A 274 1.99 4.08 22.84
C MET A 274 1.53 3.01 21.83
N LYS A 275 1.80 1.73 22.11
CA LYS A 275 1.32 0.61 21.32
C LYS A 275 -0.21 0.61 21.23
N ASP A 276 -0.91 0.70 22.35
CA ASP A 276 -2.37 0.70 22.40
C ASP A 276 -2.96 1.87 21.59
N THR A 277 -2.32 3.04 21.66
CA THR A 277 -2.72 4.22 20.88
C THR A 277 -2.52 3.99 19.38
N LEU A 278 -1.41 3.39 18.97
CA LEU A 278 -1.14 3.08 17.56
C LEU A 278 -2.08 2.01 17.01
N GLU A 279 -2.38 0.97 17.79
CA GLU A 279 -3.36 -0.06 17.43
C GLU A 279 -4.77 0.53 17.31
N GLY A 280 -5.16 1.45 18.20
CA GLY A 280 -6.42 2.19 18.11
C GLY A 280 -6.50 3.05 16.84
N ASN A 281 -5.44 3.80 16.52
CA ASN A 281 -5.36 4.60 15.29
C ASN A 281 -5.45 3.73 14.03
N LEU A 282 -4.80 2.56 14.03
CA LEU A 282 -4.88 1.60 12.92
C LEU A 282 -6.32 1.12 12.74
N ALA A 283 -6.99 0.73 13.81
CA ALA A 283 -8.38 0.28 13.78
C ALA A 283 -9.33 1.38 13.27
N ASP A 284 -9.15 2.63 13.72
CA ASP A 284 -9.93 3.77 13.26
C ASP A 284 -9.75 4.04 11.77
N VAL A 285 -8.51 3.98 11.27
CA VAL A 285 -8.20 4.15 9.84
C VAL A 285 -8.82 3.02 9.02
N GLN A 286 -8.65 1.77 9.45
CA GLN A 286 -9.27 0.61 8.80
C GLN A 286 -10.79 0.72 8.75
N ASN A 287 -11.43 1.14 9.85
CA ASN A 287 -12.88 1.36 9.90
C ASN A 287 -13.33 2.47 8.94
N ARG A 288 -12.61 3.60 8.88
CA ARG A 288 -12.90 4.68 7.93
C ARG A 288 -12.83 4.22 6.48
N TYR A 289 -11.79 3.46 6.12
CA TYR A 289 -11.66 2.91 4.77
C TYR A 289 -12.72 1.85 4.47
N SER A 290 -13.06 1.00 5.43
CA SER A 290 -14.14 0.01 5.29
C SER A 290 -15.48 0.68 4.99
N VAL A 291 -15.82 1.75 5.73
CA VAL A 291 -17.05 2.54 5.49
C VAL A 291 -17.01 3.21 4.11
N MET A 292 -15.87 3.78 3.72
CA MET A 292 -15.72 4.42 2.41
C MET A 292 -15.87 3.40 1.26
N LEU A 293 -15.28 2.22 1.39
CA LEU A 293 -15.41 1.13 0.43
C LEU A 293 -16.85 0.63 0.33
N SER A 294 -17.54 0.47 1.45
CA SER A 294 -18.97 0.14 1.49
C SER A 294 -19.81 1.22 0.78
N GLY A 295 -19.49 2.49 0.99
CA GLY A 295 -20.12 3.61 0.29
C GLY A 295 -19.93 3.55 -1.23
N TYR A 296 -18.71 3.29 -1.70
CA TYR A 296 -18.44 3.11 -3.13
C TYR A 296 -19.13 1.88 -3.70
N GLN A 297 -19.14 0.75 -2.99
CA GLN A 297 -19.87 -0.45 -3.40
C GLN A 297 -21.37 -0.16 -3.55
N SER A 298 -21.98 0.56 -2.61
CA SER A 298 -23.38 0.98 -2.71
C SER A 298 -23.64 1.84 -3.94
N GLN A 299 -22.75 2.81 -4.24
CA GLN A 299 -22.88 3.64 -5.43
C GLN A 299 -22.76 2.82 -6.73
N VAL A 300 -21.83 1.86 -6.77
CA VAL A 300 -21.68 0.94 -7.91
C VAL A 300 -22.95 0.13 -8.10
N LEU A 301 -23.52 -0.44 -7.03
CA LEU A 301 -24.77 -1.22 -7.11
C LEU A 301 -25.93 -0.38 -7.66
N ILE A 302 -26.08 0.87 -7.21
CA ILE A 302 -27.12 1.78 -7.72
C ILE A 302 -26.92 2.06 -9.21
N LEU A 303 -25.68 2.32 -9.64
CA LEU A 303 -25.38 2.57 -11.06
C LEU A 303 -25.59 1.32 -11.93
N GLU A 304 -25.26 0.14 -11.41
CA GLU A 304 -25.52 -1.14 -12.07
C GLU A 304 -27.02 -1.39 -12.24
N GLU A 305 -27.82 -1.11 -11.20
CA GLU A 305 -29.28 -1.21 -11.26
C GLU A 305 -29.87 -0.24 -12.29
N GLN A 306 -29.41 1.02 -12.31
CA GLN A 306 -29.82 2.00 -13.32
C GLN A 306 -29.46 1.56 -14.75
N LEU A 307 -28.29 0.97 -14.95
CA LEU A 307 -27.86 0.42 -16.24
C LEU A 307 -28.76 -0.74 -16.69
N VAL A 308 -29.13 -1.63 -15.77
CA VAL A 308 -30.03 -2.75 -16.06
C VAL A 308 -31.42 -2.23 -16.43
N GLN A 309 -31.94 -1.25 -15.69
CA GLN A 309 -33.23 -0.63 -15.98
C GLN A 309 -33.25 0.06 -17.35
N LEU A 310 -32.24 0.87 -17.67
CA LEU A 310 -32.14 1.51 -18.98
C LEU A 310 -32.05 0.50 -20.13
N ARG A 311 -31.34 -0.62 -19.92
CA ARG A 311 -31.28 -1.71 -20.91
C ARG A 311 -32.63 -2.39 -21.10
N SER A 312 -33.41 -2.62 -20.03
CA SER A 312 -34.76 -3.17 -20.18
C SER A 312 -35.68 -2.21 -20.91
N ASP A 313 -35.62 -0.92 -20.58
CA ASP A 313 -36.46 0.10 -21.20
C ASP A 313 -36.15 0.24 -22.70
N LEU A 314 -34.86 0.27 -23.08
CA LEU A 314 -34.44 0.26 -24.49
C LEU A 314 -34.92 -0.99 -25.22
N LYS A 315 -34.89 -2.16 -24.56
CA LYS A 315 -35.39 -3.40 -25.16
C LYS A 315 -36.90 -3.33 -25.40
N CYS A 316 -37.67 -2.82 -24.44
CA CYS A 316 -39.11 -2.61 -24.60
C CYS A 316 -39.40 -1.62 -25.75
N GLN A 317 -38.74 -0.46 -25.77
CA GLN A 317 -38.90 0.52 -26.85
C GLN A 317 -38.54 -0.07 -28.22
N SER A 318 -37.45 -0.83 -28.32
CA SER A 318 -37.08 -1.49 -29.57
C SER A 318 -38.15 -2.49 -30.05
N GLN A 319 -38.81 -3.20 -29.14
CA GLN A 319 -39.92 -4.09 -29.48
C GLN A 319 -41.15 -3.32 -29.96
N GLU A 320 -41.49 -2.21 -29.28
CA GLU A 320 -42.58 -1.31 -29.70
C GLU A 320 -42.32 -0.72 -31.09
N TYR A 321 -41.11 -0.25 -31.36
CA TYR A 321 -40.71 0.24 -32.68
C TYR A 321 -40.82 -0.86 -33.75
N GLN A 322 -40.42 -2.09 -33.45
CA GLN A 322 -40.53 -3.19 -34.39
C GLN A 322 -41.99 -3.51 -34.72
N MET A 323 -42.88 -3.50 -33.73
CA MET A 323 -44.33 -3.67 -33.95
C MET A 323 -44.90 -2.53 -34.80
N LEU A 324 -44.50 -1.29 -34.53
CA LEU A 324 -44.94 -0.14 -35.32
C LEU A 324 -44.48 -0.21 -36.77
N LEU A 325 -43.24 -0.68 -37.01
CA LEU A 325 -42.73 -0.92 -38.35
C LEU A 325 -43.53 -1.99 -39.09
N ASP A 326 -43.89 -3.09 -38.43
CA ASP A 326 -44.71 -4.15 -39.03
C ASP A 326 -46.13 -3.66 -39.38
N VAL A 327 -46.74 -2.83 -38.52
CA VAL A 327 -48.02 -2.19 -38.83
C VAL A 327 -47.88 -1.21 -40.00
N LYS A 328 -46.79 -0.42 -40.05
CA LYS A 328 -46.51 0.51 -41.16
C LYS A 328 -46.37 -0.24 -42.48
N THR A 329 -45.55 -1.29 -42.53
CA THR A 329 -45.34 -2.07 -43.76
C THR A 329 -46.64 -2.72 -44.23
N ARG A 330 -47.50 -3.18 -43.31
CA ARG A 330 -48.84 -3.68 -43.64
C ARG A 330 -49.74 -2.59 -44.23
N LEU A 331 -49.80 -1.42 -43.60
CA LEU A 331 -50.59 -0.28 -44.09
C LEU A 331 -50.08 0.22 -45.45
N GLU A 332 -48.76 0.23 -45.67
CA GLU A 332 -48.17 0.58 -46.97
C GLU A 332 -48.60 -0.39 -48.06
N ALA A 333 -48.65 -1.70 -47.77
CA ALA A 333 -49.17 -2.70 -48.70
C ALA A 333 -50.67 -2.51 -48.98
N GLU A 334 -51.48 -2.19 -47.97
CA GLU A 334 -52.91 -1.86 -48.16
C GLU A 334 -53.10 -0.63 -49.03
N ILE A 335 -52.33 0.45 -48.81
CA ILE A 335 -52.38 1.68 -49.64
C ILE A 335 -52.03 1.38 -51.09
N GLU A 336 -51.01 0.56 -51.32
CA GLU A 336 -50.59 0.18 -52.67
C GLU A 336 -51.68 -0.64 -53.38
N GLU A 337 -52.33 -1.55 -52.66
CA GLU A 337 -53.49 -2.28 -53.15
C GLU A 337 -54.66 -1.34 -53.47
N TYR A 338 -54.95 -0.37 -52.59
CA TYR A 338 -55.98 0.65 -52.86
C TYR A 338 -55.64 1.52 -54.08
N ARG A 339 -54.37 1.90 -54.27
CA ARG A 339 -53.92 2.64 -55.47
C ARG A 339 -54.13 1.81 -56.73
N ARG A 340 -53.77 0.52 -56.70
CA ARG A 340 -54.01 -0.41 -57.81
C ARG A 340 -55.49 -0.52 -58.15
N LEU A 341 -56.36 -0.62 -57.15
CA LEU A 341 -57.82 -0.66 -57.36
C LEU A 341 -58.36 0.65 -57.94
N MET A 342 -57.87 1.81 -57.49
CA MET A 342 -58.28 3.11 -58.07
C MET A 342 -57.72 3.36 -59.48
N GLU A 343 -56.53 2.87 -59.79
CA GLU A 343 -55.98 2.86 -61.16
C GLU A 343 -56.68 1.82 -62.05
N GLY A 344 -57.37 0.83 -61.46
CA GLY A 344 -58.11 -0.23 -62.14
C GLY A 344 -59.46 0.16 -62.76
N ASP A 345 -59.97 1.39 -62.52
CA ASP A 345 -61.24 1.87 -63.09
C ASP A 345 -61.07 2.93 -64.20
N ILE A 346 -59.84 3.21 -64.65
CA ILE A 346 -59.60 4.01 -65.86
C ILE A 346 -58.67 3.23 -66.78
N SER A 347 -59.24 2.72 -67.87
CA SER A 347 -58.63 1.94 -68.97
C SER A 347 -58.64 0.41 -68.84
N PHE A 348 -59.86 -0.14 -68.88
CA PHE A 348 -60.14 -1.45 -69.46
C PHE A 348 -59.82 -1.47 -70.97
N GLN A 349 -58.54 -1.45 -71.34
CA GLN A 349 -57.99 -2.00 -72.60
C GLN A 349 -56.53 -1.60 -72.73
N THR A 350 -55.61 -2.44 -72.26
CA THR A 350 -54.53 -3.02 -73.07
C THR A 350 -53.98 -4.22 -72.32
N ARG A 351 -54.23 -5.40 -72.89
CA ARG A 351 -53.74 -6.70 -72.39
C ARG A 351 -52.42 -7.02 -73.10
N ALA A 352 -51.58 -7.78 -72.39
CA ALA A 352 -50.30 -8.39 -72.78
C ALA A 352 -49.10 -7.49 -72.42
N LEU A 353 -48.17 -7.88 -71.53
CA LEU A 353 -47.52 -9.18 -71.37
C LEU A 353 -47.04 -9.38 -69.93
N ALA A 354 -46.73 -10.64 -69.62
CA ALA A 354 -45.94 -11.16 -68.49
C ALA A 354 -46.69 -11.57 -67.20
N LEU A 355 -47.12 -12.83 -67.20
CA LEU A 355 -46.79 -13.79 -66.14
C LEU A 355 -46.12 -14.99 -66.85
N PRO A 356 -45.21 -15.77 -66.23
CA PRO A 356 -45.16 -16.03 -64.80
C PRO A 356 -43.75 -16.07 -64.16
N CYS A 357 -43.65 -15.74 -62.88
CA CYS A 357 -42.67 -16.38 -62.01
C CYS A 357 -43.22 -16.47 -60.59
N LEU A 358 -43.92 -17.58 -60.36
CA LEU A 358 -43.89 -18.28 -59.08
C LEU A 358 -42.42 -18.53 -58.73
N PHE A 359 -41.90 -17.86 -57.71
CA PHE A 359 -40.81 -18.41 -56.91
C PHE A 359 -41.26 -18.48 -55.46
N ASN A 360 -41.47 -19.73 -55.07
CA ASN A 360 -41.85 -20.24 -53.77
C ASN A 360 -40.92 -19.68 -52.66
N PRO A 361 -41.42 -19.50 -51.42
CA PRO A 361 -40.64 -19.02 -50.30
C PRO A 361 -40.02 -20.21 -49.56
N TYR A 362 -38.73 -20.49 -49.71
CA TYR A 362 -37.95 -21.30 -48.75
C TYR A 362 -36.44 -21.18 -49.02
N PHE A 363 -35.75 -20.50 -48.09
CA PHE A 363 -34.35 -20.68 -47.65
C PHE A 363 -33.15 -20.22 -48.53
N PRO A 364 -31.97 -19.89 -47.94
CA PRO A 364 -31.54 -20.07 -46.54
C PRO A 364 -30.93 -18.85 -45.82
N LEU A 365 -31.08 -18.85 -44.48
CA LEU A 365 -30.02 -18.62 -43.48
C LEU A 365 -28.73 -17.90 -43.94
N LEU A 366 -28.74 -16.56 -43.97
CA LEU A 366 -27.55 -15.68 -43.88
C LEU A 366 -28.10 -14.24 -43.86
N VAL A 367 -28.62 -13.71 -42.76
CA VAL A 367 -27.83 -13.07 -41.69
C VAL A 367 -28.60 -13.25 -40.38
N LYS A 368 -28.65 -14.49 -39.89
CA LYS A 368 -29.07 -14.83 -38.53
C LYS A 368 -27.85 -15.24 -37.72
N CYS A 369 -26.84 -14.37 -37.69
CA CYS A 369 -25.63 -14.50 -36.86
C CYS A 369 -25.16 -13.12 -36.36
N ILE A 370 -26.02 -12.29 -35.79
CA ILE A 370 -25.61 -11.23 -34.83
C ILE A 370 -26.44 -11.31 -33.53
N ASN A 371 -27.21 -12.37 -33.34
CA ASN A 371 -27.84 -12.70 -32.05
C ASN A 371 -27.62 -14.18 -31.71
N LEU A 372 -26.36 -14.51 -31.37
CA LEU A 372 -26.10 -15.34 -30.19
C LEU A 372 -25.86 -14.33 -29.06
N SER A 373 -26.81 -14.12 -28.15
CA SER A 373 -26.83 -14.82 -26.88
C SER A 373 -25.44 -15.24 -26.38
N THR A 374 -24.87 -14.37 -25.54
CA THR A 374 -24.09 -14.62 -24.32
C THR A 374 -22.60 -15.04 -24.43
N PRO A 375 -21.72 -14.70 -23.46
CA PRO A 375 -21.63 -13.51 -22.62
C PRO A 375 -20.17 -12.99 -22.49
N TYR A 376 -19.89 -11.72 -22.82
CA TYR A 376 -18.57 -11.10 -22.54
C TYR A 376 -18.43 -10.55 -21.11
N ALA A 377 -19.33 -10.91 -20.19
CA ALA A 377 -19.39 -10.36 -18.84
C ALA A 377 -18.97 -11.32 -17.71
N THR A 378 -18.47 -12.53 -17.99
CA THR A 378 -17.97 -13.47 -16.96
C THR A 378 -16.51 -13.89 -17.13
N VAL A 379 -15.80 -13.39 -18.16
CA VAL A 379 -14.42 -13.80 -18.45
C VAL A 379 -13.36 -13.04 -17.63
N ILE A 380 -13.72 -11.93 -17.00
CA ILE A 380 -12.77 -11.16 -16.16
C ILE A 380 -12.51 -11.84 -14.80
N PRO A 381 -13.50 -12.37 -14.06
CA PRO A 381 -13.19 -13.12 -12.84
C PRO A 381 -12.61 -14.52 -13.12
N THR A 382 -12.97 -15.19 -14.23
CA THR A 382 -12.43 -16.53 -14.52
C THR A 382 -11.01 -16.51 -15.07
N LEU A 383 -10.61 -15.49 -15.86
CA LEU A 383 -9.20 -15.34 -16.27
C LEU A 383 -8.32 -14.92 -15.10
N VAL A 384 -8.82 -14.09 -14.18
CA VAL A 384 -8.08 -13.73 -12.97
C VAL A 384 -7.91 -14.95 -12.05
N ILE A 385 -8.94 -15.78 -11.88
CA ILE A 385 -8.83 -17.04 -11.12
C ILE A 385 -7.92 -18.05 -11.85
N PHE A 386 -7.95 -18.12 -13.18
CA PHE A 386 -7.07 -19.02 -13.95
C PHE A 386 -5.60 -18.57 -13.92
N VAL A 387 -5.34 -17.27 -13.95
CA VAL A 387 -3.98 -16.69 -13.80
C VAL A 387 -3.47 -16.85 -12.37
N ILE A 388 -4.31 -16.70 -11.35
CA ILE A 388 -3.94 -16.95 -9.94
C ILE A 388 -3.69 -18.45 -9.69
N LEU A 389 -4.49 -19.34 -10.27
CA LEU A 389 -4.28 -20.80 -10.19
C LEU A 389 -3.02 -21.23 -10.94
N LEU A 390 -2.72 -20.66 -12.12
CA LEU A 390 -1.46 -20.92 -12.83
C LEU A 390 -0.24 -20.39 -12.06
N HIS A 391 -0.35 -19.24 -11.39
CA HIS A 391 0.72 -18.71 -10.55
C HIS A 391 0.94 -19.56 -9.30
N HIS A 392 -0.12 -20.08 -8.68
CA HIS A 392 -0.02 -21.01 -7.54
C HIS A 392 0.55 -22.38 -7.93
N VAL A 393 0.18 -22.91 -9.09
CA VAL A 393 0.74 -24.18 -9.60
C VAL A 393 2.21 -24.01 -10.00
N TRP A 394 2.57 -22.87 -10.60
CA TRP A 394 3.96 -22.57 -10.97
C TRP A 394 4.87 -22.34 -9.76
N THR A 395 4.40 -21.61 -8.74
CA THR A 395 5.14 -21.43 -7.48
C THR A 395 5.25 -22.72 -6.65
N SER A 396 4.22 -23.58 -6.65
CA SER A 396 4.26 -24.88 -5.96
C SER A 396 5.15 -25.92 -6.67
N CYS A 397 5.23 -25.87 -8.01
CA CYS A 397 6.21 -26.66 -8.78
C CYS A 397 7.65 -26.14 -8.60
N TYR A 398 7.86 -24.83 -8.54
CA TYR A 398 9.20 -24.24 -8.36
C TYR A 398 9.78 -24.51 -6.96
N ILE A 399 8.92 -24.57 -5.93
CA ILE A 399 9.33 -24.90 -4.56
C ILE A 399 9.65 -26.39 -4.40
N ASN A 400 8.95 -27.30 -5.10
CA ASN A 400 9.27 -28.74 -5.09
C ASN A 400 10.46 -29.14 -5.96
N LEU A 401 10.99 -28.24 -6.79
CA LEU A 401 12.19 -28.49 -7.61
C LEU A 401 13.46 -27.88 -7.00
N CYS A 402 13.33 -27.07 -5.95
CA CYS A 402 14.43 -26.38 -5.24
C CYS A 402 14.63 -26.86 -3.78
N LEU A 403 13.85 -27.85 -3.33
CA LEU A 403 14.12 -28.71 -2.17
C LEU A 403 14.50 -30.09 -2.69
#